data_AF-K2QLA9-F1
#
_entry.id   AF-K2QLA9-F1
#
_cell.length_a   1.000
_cell.length_b   1.000
_cell.length_c   1.000
_cell.angle_alpha   90.00
_cell.angle_beta   90.00
_cell.angle_gamma   90.00
#
_symmetry.space_group_name_H-M   'P 1'
#
loop_
_entity.id
_entity.type
_entity.pdbx_description
1 polymer ?
#
loop_
_entity_poly.entity_id
_entity_poly.type
_entity_poly.pdbx_seq_one_letter_code
_entity_poly.pdbx_strand_id
1 'polypeptide(L)' 'MKKVILVAALALGGLTAFAAAPVTVNNDLVITMQDEYQEIAVEEVPAAIQEALAADYPEAAISKAYKNAEGTYKLDVQIG' A
#
# COMPACT_ATOMS: atom_id res chain seq x y z
N MET A 1 42.93 -48.67 -20.69
CA MET A 1 41.47 -48.77 -20.81
C MET A 1 40.72 -48.72 -19.47
N LYS A 2 41.24 -49.25 -18.36
CA LYS A 2 40.54 -49.27 -17.05
C LYS A 2 40.28 -47.88 -16.42
N LYS A 3 41.15 -46.89 -16.69
CA LYS A 3 41.03 -45.52 -16.14
C LYS A 3 40.14 -44.59 -16.96
N VAL A 4 39.88 -44.94 -18.23
CA VAL A 4 39.02 -44.14 -19.12
C VAL A 4 37.54 -44.33 -18.76
N ILE A 5 37.16 -45.56 -18.38
CA ILE A 5 35.80 -45.90 -17.96
C ILE A 5 35.42 -45.17 -16.67
N LEU A 6 36.37 -45.00 -15.74
CA LEU A 6 36.13 -44.28 -14.48
C LEU A 6 35.86 -42.78 -14.70
N VAL A 7 36.62 -42.14 -15.60
CA VAL A 7 36.46 -40.72 -15.92
C VAL A 7 35.14 -40.48 -16.68
N ALA A 8 34.77 -41.39 -17.58
CA ALA A 8 33.47 -41.33 -18.28
C ALA A 8 32.29 -41.47 -17.30
N ALA A 9 32.37 -42.38 -16.32
CA ALA A 9 31.32 -42.54 -15.32
C ALA A 9 31.16 -41.30 -14.41
N LEU A 10 32.26 -40.66 -14.01
CA LEU A 10 32.21 -39.43 -13.21
C LEU A 10 31.60 -38.25 -13.99
N ALA A 11 31.93 -38.13 -15.28
CA ALA A 11 31.40 -37.08 -16.14
C ALA A 11 29.89 -37.25 -16.43
N LEU A 12 29.42 -38.50 -16.55
CA LEU A 12 28.01 -38.81 -16.77
C LEU A 12 27.16 -38.71 -15.49
N GLY A 13 27.75 -38.93 -14.32
CA GLY A 13 27.08 -38.84 -13.01
C GLY A 13 26.95 -37.41 -12.45
N GLY A 14 27.63 -36.42 -13.04
CA GLY A 14 27.65 -35.02 -12.54
C GLY A 14 26.55 -34.11 -13.05
N LEU A 15 25.66 -34.60 -13.92
CA LEU A 15 24.64 -33.80 -14.62
C LEU A 15 23.25 -33.92 -13.97
N THR A 16 23.16 -33.88 -12.64
CA THR A 16 21.86 -33.58 -11.99
C THR A 16 21.71 -32.07 -11.93
N ALA A 17 21.19 -31.49 -13.02
CA ALA A 17 20.78 -30.09 -13.04
C ALA A 17 19.72 -29.88 -11.94
N PHE A 18 20.02 -29.03 -10.96
CA PHE A 18 19.05 -28.62 -9.97
C PHE A 18 17.91 -27.89 -10.68
N ALA A 19 16.74 -28.51 -10.77
CA ALA A 19 15.52 -27.86 -11.20
C ALA A 19 15.05 -26.92 -10.08
N ALA A 20 15.57 -25.70 -10.05
CA ALA A 20 15.00 -24.65 -9.23
C ALA A 20 13.65 -24.26 -9.86
N ALA A 21 12.55 -24.50 -9.14
CA ALA A 21 11.25 -24.01 -9.54
C ALA A 21 11.32 -22.47 -9.65
N PRO A 22 10.81 -21.86 -10.72
CA PRO A 22 10.71 -20.41 -10.76
C PRO A 22 9.79 -19.97 -9.62
N VAL A 23 10.29 -19.12 -8.74
CA VAL A 23 9.43 -18.38 -7.82
C VAL A 23 8.63 -17.41 -8.69
N THR A 24 7.37 -17.75 -8.95
CA THR A 24 6.41 -16.80 -9.49
C THR A 24 6.18 -15.76 -8.40
N VAL A 25 6.93 -14.66 -8.45
CA VAL A 25 6.56 -13.45 -7.74
C VAL A 25 5.34 -12.92 -8.48
N ASN A 26 4.15 -13.22 -7.96
CA ASN A 26 2.95 -12.51 -8.36
C ASN A 26 3.18 -11.06 -7.93
N ASN A 27 3.66 -10.25 -8.86
CA ASN A 27 3.72 -8.81 -8.74
C ASN A 27 2.32 -8.25 -8.99
N ASP A 28 1.31 -8.90 -8.40
CA ASP A 28 0.00 -8.33 -8.21
C ASP A 28 0.25 -7.15 -7.29
N LEU A 29 0.46 -5.99 -7.93
CA LEU A 29 0.22 -4.70 -7.34
C LEU A 29 -1.24 -4.74 -6.91
N VAL A 30 -1.50 -5.33 -5.75
CA VAL A 30 -2.68 -5.07 -4.97
C VAL A 30 -2.53 -3.61 -4.59
N ILE A 31 -2.93 -2.73 -5.51
CA ILE A 31 -3.33 -1.38 -5.16
C ILE A 31 -4.63 -1.61 -4.38
N THR A 32 -4.50 -2.03 -3.12
CA THR A 32 -5.43 -1.58 -2.10
C THR A 32 -5.40 -0.07 -2.26
N MET A 33 -6.42 0.47 -2.91
CA MET A 33 -6.84 1.84 -2.69
C MET A 33 -7.18 1.85 -1.20
N GLN A 34 -6.13 1.96 -0.38
CA GLN A 34 -6.25 2.23 1.04
C GLN A 34 -7.08 3.50 1.05
N ASP A 35 -8.26 3.46 1.67
CA ASP A 35 -9.24 4.54 1.67
C ASP A 35 -8.59 5.87 2.12
N GLU A 36 -7.91 6.50 1.19
CA GLU A 36 -7.19 7.74 1.35
C GLU A 36 -8.26 8.79 1.32
N TYR A 37 -8.54 9.31 2.50
CA TYR A 37 -9.23 10.57 2.73
C TYR A 37 -8.96 11.54 1.57
N GLN A 38 -9.96 11.73 0.71
CA GLN A 38 -9.85 12.61 -0.44
C GLN A 38 -10.05 14.05 0.02
N GLU A 39 -9.19 14.96 -0.43
CA GLU A 39 -9.33 16.38 -0.13
C GLU A 39 -10.62 16.89 -0.77
N ILE A 40 -11.52 17.40 0.05
CA ILE A 40 -12.79 18.00 -0.36
C ILE A 40 -12.75 19.50 -0.08
N ALA A 41 -13.57 20.26 -0.80
CA ALA A 41 -13.76 21.66 -0.48
C ALA A 41 -14.38 21.79 0.92
N VAL A 42 -14.00 22.83 1.66
CA VAL A 42 -14.60 23.12 2.99
C VAL A 42 -16.12 23.30 2.88
N GLU A 43 -16.59 23.76 1.73
CA GLU A 43 -18.01 23.90 1.39
C GLU A 43 -18.76 22.56 1.32
N GLU A 44 -18.07 21.45 1.06
CA GLU A 44 -18.65 20.09 1.05
C GLU A 44 -18.74 19.45 2.45
N VAL A 45 -18.16 20.11 3.45
CA VAL A 45 -18.28 19.69 4.84
C VAL A 45 -19.69 20.05 5.32
N PRO A 46 -20.48 19.08 5.83
CA PRO A 46 -21.81 19.34 6.35
C PRO A 46 -21.83 20.47 7.39
N ALA A 47 -22.84 21.34 7.30
CA ALA A 47 -23.01 22.47 8.22
C ALA A 47 -22.96 22.05 9.70
N ALA A 48 -23.52 20.88 10.03
CA ALA A 48 -23.48 20.34 11.39
C ALA A 48 -22.06 20.15 11.93
N ILE A 49 -21.08 19.80 11.08
CA ILE A 49 -19.68 19.64 11.50
C ILE A 49 -19.01 21.01 11.65
N GLN A 50 -19.33 21.97 10.78
CA GLN A 50 -18.80 23.34 10.87
C GLN A 50 -19.32 24.07 12.12
N GLU A 51 -20.61 23.90 12.44
CA GLU A 51 -21.23 24.46 13.64
C GLU A 51 -20.65 23.84 14.92
N ALA A 52 -20.47 22.51 14.94
CA ALA A 52 -19.82 21.83 16.05
C ALA A 52 -18.38 22.34 16.25
N LEU A 53 -17.61 22.47 15.17
CA LEU A 53 -16.26 23.01 15.24
C LEU A 53 -16.24 24.45 15.76
N ALA A 54 -17.15 25.31 15.30
CA ALA A 54 -17.25 26.69 15.77
C ALA A 54 -17.70 26.79 17.24
N ALA A 55 -18.51 25.85 17.71
CA ALA A 55 -18.98 25.80 19.09
C ALA A 55 -17.88 25.33 20.06
N ASP A 56 -17.14 24.27 19.68
CA ASP A 56 -16.08 23.70 20.51
C ASP A 56 -14.75 24.46 20.40
N TYR A 57 -14.47 25.04 19.22
CA TYR A 57 -13.22 25.73 18.89
C TYR A 57 -13.47 27.02 18.08
N PRO A 58 -13.92 28.11 18.74
CA PRO A 58 -14.30 29.36 18.06
C PRO A 58 -13.15 30.09 17.35
N GLU A 59 -11.90 29.80 17.73
CA GLU A 59 -10.69 30.38 17.11
C GLU A 59 -10.07 29.46 16.05
N ALA A 60 -10.67 28.30 15.78
CA ALA A 60 -10.17 27.35 14.80
C ALA A 60 -10.58 27.73 13.37
N ALA A 61 -9.60 27.88 12.48
CA ALA A 61 -9.82 28.03 11.05
C ALA A 61 -9.59 26.68 10.34
N ILE A 62 -10.56 26.22 9.56
CA ILE A 62 -10.40 25.02 8.73
C ILE A 62 -9.37 25.33 7.64
N SER A 63 -8.21 24.68 7.72
CA SER A 63 -7.18 24.76 6.71
C SER A 63 -7.47 23.81 5.55
N LYS A 64 -7.88 22.57 5.87
CA LYS A 64 -8.20 21.54 4.88
C LYS A 64 -9.31 20.64 5.37
N ALA A 65 -10.08 20.11 4.42
CA ALA A 65 -11.13 19.15 4.69
C ALA A 65 -10.92 17.90 3.83
N TYR A 66 -11.22 16.75 4.40
CA TYR A 66 -11.10 15.48 3.73
C TYR A 66 -12.29 14.58 4.03
N LYS A 67 -12.65 13.72 3.07
CA LYS A 67 -13.72 12.73 3.20
C LYS A 67 -13.25 11.37 2.72
N ASN A 68 -13.58 10.32 3.47
CA ASN A 68 -13.36 8.94 3.03
C ASN A 68 -14.64 8.32 2.43
N ALA A 69 -14.50 7.14 1.81
CA ALA A 69 -15.63 6.43 1.21
C ALA A 69 -16.68 5.96 2.25
N GLU A 70 -16.27 5.82 3.51
CA GLU A 70 -17.15 5.44 4.63
C GLU A 70 -18.01 6.61 5.14
N GLY A 71 -17.81 7.83 4.62
CA GLY A 71 -18.55 9.02 5.06
C GLY A 71 -17.99 9.68 6.32
N THR A 72 -16.77 9.33 6.72
CA THR A 72 -16.01 10.00 7.78
C THR A 72 -15.32 11.24 7.21
N TYR A 73 -15.47 12.35 7.94
CA TYR A 73 -14.87 13.63 7.61
C TYR A 73 -13.67 13.88 8.51
N LYS A 74 -12.54 14.26 7.92
CA LYS A 74 -11.33 14.67 8.65
C LYS A 74 -11.05 16.14 8.31
N LEU A 75 -10.96 16.97 9.34
CA LEU A 75 -10.72 18.41 9.20
C LEU A 75 -9.37 18.74 9.82
N ASP A 76 -8.48 19.36 9.04
CA ASP A 76 -7.28 19.98 9.57
C ASP A 76 -7.64 21.42 9.94
N VAL A 77 -7.53 21.71 11.23
CA VAL A 77 -7.86 23.01 11.80
C VAL A 77 -6.60 23.65 12.35
N GLN A 78 -6.41 24.93 12.03
CA GLN A 78 -5.35 25.73 12.61
C GLN A 78 -5.95 26.56 13.74
N ILE A 79 -5.40 26.41 14.94
CA ILE A 79 -5.73 27.22 16.11
C ILE A 79 -4.62 28.25 16.24
N GLY A 80 -5.00 29.53 16.26
CA GLY A 80 -4.08 30.67 16.35
C GLY A 80 -3.53 30.91 17.74
#